data_AF-A0A381XRD6-F1
#
_entry.id   AF-A0A381XRD6-F1
#
_cell.length_a   1.000
_cell.length_b   1.000
_cell.length_c   1.000
_cell.angle_alpha   90.00
_cell.angle_beta   90.00
_cell.angle_gamma   90.00
#
_symmetry.space_group_name_H-M   'P 1'
#
loop_
_entity.id
_entity.type
_entity.pdbx_description
1 polymer ?
#
loop_
_entity_poly.entity_id
_entity_poly.type
_entity_poly.pdbx_seq_one_letter_code
_entity_poly.pdbx_strand_id
1 'polypeptide(L)'
;MARFIAIHSVPGITEEVFREKLGGVAKWRPDRRTTILKVYGDLENGKLVTECEAVEQSHFEDWINLVGWPAESIHKVDMVCQVGNFWNM
;
A
#
# COMPACT_ATOMS: atom_id res chain seq x y z
N MET A 1 -4.00 11.36 10.05
CA MET A 1 -3.98 11.33 8.57
C MET A 1 -5.02 10.33 8.14
N ALA A 2 -5.65 10.52 6.97
CA ALA A 2 -6.59 9.53 6.46
C ALA A 2 -5.83 8.24 6.14
N ARG A 3 -6.52 7.11 6.24
CA ARG A 3 -5.97 5.82 5.86
C ARG A 3 -6.63 5.34 4.58
N PHE A 4 -5.82 4.73 3.73
CA PHE A 4 -6.20 4.24 2.43
C PHE A 4 -5.74 2.80 2.25
N ILE A 5 -6.49 2.06 1.45
CA ILE A 5 -6.07 0.78 0.90
C ILE A 5 -6.06 0.85 -0.61
N ALA A 6 -5.10 0.20 -1.24
CA ALA A 6 -5.08 -0.01 -2.68
C ALA A 6 -4.98 -1.50 -2.99
N ILE A 7 -5.71 -1.91 -4.02
CA ILE A 7 -5.68 -3.26 -4.58
C ILE A 7 -4.96 -3.16 -5.93
N HIS A 8 -3.96 -4.00 -6.13
CA HIS A 8 -3.09 -3.94 -7.33
C HIS A 8 -3.14 -5.25 -8.10
N SER A 9 -2.94 -5.15 -9.41
CA SER A 9 -2.66 -6.29 -10.28
C SER A 9 -1.25 -6.15 -10.83
N VAL A 10 -0.36 -7.05 -10.42
CA VAL A 10 1.05 -7.11 -10.83
C VAL A 10 1.37 -8.54 -11.28
N PRO A 11 0.95 -8.95 -12.49
CA PRO A 11 1.17 -10.29 -13.00
C PRO A 11 2.67 -10.64 -13.05
N GLY A 12 3.02 -11.85 -12.63
CA GLY A 12 4.40 -12.35 -12.65
C GLY A 12 5.32 -11.73 -11.60
N ILE A 13 4.76 -11.06 -10.57
CA ILE A 13 5.57 -10.58 -9.45
C ILE A 13 6.22 -11.76 -8.71
N THR A 14 7.52 -11.67 -8.51
CA THR A 14 8.29 -12.65 -7.74
C THR A 14 8.59 -12.11 -6.34
N GLU A 15 8.96 -13.01 -5.42
CA GLU A 15 9.40 -12.61 -4.08
C GLU A 15 10.61 -11.67 -4.13
N GLU A 16 11.56 -11.92 -5.04
CA GLU A 16 12.75 -11.10 -5.24
C GLU A 16 12.37 -9.67 -5.63
N VAL A 17 11.51 -9.50 -6.63
CA VAL A 17 11.02 -8.18 -7.07
C VAL A 17 10.22 -7.50 -5.96
N PHE A 18 9.38 -8.25 -5.24
CA PHE A 18 8.62 -7.72 -4.11
C PHE A 18 9.55 -7.15 -3.02
N ARG A 19 10.59 -7.90 -2.66
CA ARG A 19 11.59 -7.50 -1.66
C ARG A 19 12.44 -6.34 -2.15
N GLU A 20 12.87 -6.33 -3.41
CA GLU A 20 13.65 -5.24 -4.00
C GLU A 20 12.87 -3.92 -3.94
N LYS A 21 11.59 -3.95 -4.33
CA LYS A 21 10.73 -2.75 -4.38
C LYS A 21 10.41 -2.17 -3.00
N LEU A 22 10.42 -3.00 -1.95
CA LEU A 22 10.03 -2.59 -0.58
C LEU A 22 11.19 -2.61 0.43
N GLY A 23 12.38 -3.07 0.07
CA GLY A 23 13.49 -3.22 1.01
C GLY A 23 14.06 -1.89 1.56
N GLY A 24 13.83 -0.78 0.85
CA GLY A 24 14.32 0.54 1.24
C GLY A 24 13.35 1.28 2.15
N VAL A 25 13.83 1.82 3.28
CA VAL A 25 13.03 2.65 4.22
C VAL A 25 12.35 3.84 3.52
N ALA A 26 13.02 4.46 2.54
CA ALA A 26 12.45 5.56 1.75
C ALA A 26 11.20 5.14 0.95
N LYS A 27 10.99 3.85 0.70
CA LYS A 27 9.77 3.33 0.07
C LYS A 27 8.62 3.21 1.07
N TRP A 28 8.87 3.15 2.37
CA TRP A 28 7.80 3.12 3.38
C TRP A 28 7.37 4.52 3.79
N ARG A 29 8.26 5.52 3.65
CA ARG A 29 7.98 6.92 3.95
C ARG A 29 8.58 7.81 2.87
N PRO A 30 7.93 7.87 1.68
CA PRO A 30 8.47 8.62 0.54
C PRO A 30 8.57 10.11 0.81
N ASP A 31 7.69 10.65 1.66
CA ASP A 31 7.71 12.02 2.13
C ASP A 31 7.14 12.14 3.56
N ARG A 32 6.93 13.38 4.04
CA ARG A 32 6.37 13.64 5.38
C ARG A 32 4.86 13.45 5.48
N ARG A 33 4.17 13.30 4.35
CA ARG A 33 2.70 13.27 4.21
C ARG A 33 2.15 11.87 3.95
N THR A 34 3.02 10.91 3.63
CA THR A 34 2.67 9.52 3.33
C THR A 34 3.53 8.55 4.12
N THR A 35 2.87 7.58 4.76
CA THR A 35 3.51 6.43 5.39
C THR A 35 2.79 5.16 4.95
N ILE A 36 3.48 4.26 4.28
CA ILE A 36 3.00 2.93 3.97
C ILE A 36 3.09 2.10 5.24
N LEU A 37 2.00 1.42 5.59
CA LEU A 37 1.89 0.65 6.82
C LEU A 37 2.16 -0.82 6.57
N LYS A 38 1.59 -1.37 5.49
CA LYS A 38 1.69 -2.80 5.15
C LYS A 38 1.54 -3.00 3.66
N VAL A 39 2.17 -4.06 3.17
CA VAL A 39 1.92 -4.61 1.83
C VAL A 39 1.75 -6.11 1.96
N TYR A 40 0.62 -6.62 1.49
CA TYR A 40 0.31 -8.03 1.38
C TYR A 40 0.47 -8.45 -0.08
N GLY A 41 1.08 -9.61 -0.33
CA GLY A 41 1.27 -10.13 -1.67
C GLY A 41 0.77 -11.56 -1.81
N ASP A 42 -0.11 -11.76 -2.78
CA ASP A 42 -0.41 -13.03 -3.41
C ASP A 42 0.41 -13.10 -4.70
N LEU A 43 1.60 -13.70 -4.59
CA LEU A 43 2.57 -13.75 -5.68
C LEU A 43 2.14 -14.73 -6.79
N GLU A 44 1.35 -15.75 -6.45
CA GLU A 44 0.87 -16.76 -7.41
C GLU A 44 -0.13 -16.13 -8.40
N ASN A 45 -1.08 -15.32 -7.89
CA ASN A 45 -2.06 -14.65 -8.73
C ASN A 45 -1.66 -13.21 -9.13
N GLY A 46 -0.52 -12.73 -8.65
CA GLY A 46 -0.03 -11.38 -8.91
C GLY A 46 -0.95 -10.30 -8.34
N LYS A 47 -1.50 -10.52 -7.15
CA LYS A 47 -2.36 -9.55 -6.45
C LYS A 47 -1.66 -8.99 -5.24
N LEU A 48 -1.70 -7.67 -5.09
CA LEU A 48 -1.16 -6.99 -3.91
C LEU A 48 -2.24 -6.16 -3.25
N VAL A 49 -2.15 -6.03 -1.92
CA VAL A 49 -2.95 -5.07 -1.14
C VAL A 49 -1.99 -4.21 -0.33
N THR A 50 -2.08 -2.91 -0.49
CA THR A 50 -1.23 -1.95 0.25
C THR A 50 -2.10 -1.11 1.19
N GLU A 51 -1.61 -0.87 2.39
CA GLU A 51 -2.24 -0.02 3.42
C GLU A 51 -1.35 1.20 3.66
N CYS A 52 -1.93 2.39 3.67
CA CYS A 52 -1.21 3.66 3.74
C CYS A 52 -1.93 4.66 4.65
N GLU A 53 -1.17 5.44 5.42
CA GLU A 53 -1.63 6.72 5.95
C GLU A 53 -1.11 7.86 5.09
N ALA A 54 -2.03 8.69 4.60
CA ALA A 54 -1.70 9.86 3.80
C ALA A 54 -2.61 11.05 4.13
N VAL A 55 -2.12 12.27 3.90
CA VAL A 55 -2.95 13.49 4.03
C VAL A 55 -4.07 13.49 2.99
N GLU A 56 -3.75 13.07 1.76
CA GLU A 56 -4.68 12.97 0.62
C GLU A 56 -4.39 11.69 -0.16
N GLN A 57 -5.39 11.19 -0.90
CA GLN A 57 -5.25 10.00 -1.75
C GLN A 57 -4.15 10.17 -2.80
N SER A 58 -3.98 11.37 -3.35
CA SER A 58 -2.96 11.71 -4.36
C SER A 58 -1.54 11.37 -3.90
N HIS A 59 -1.23 11.57 -2.62
CA HIS A 59 0.10 11.24 -2.08
C HIS A 59 0.34 9.73 -1.96
N PHE A 60 -0.72 8.94 -1.88
CA PHE A 60 -0.63 7.49 -1.99
C PHE A 60 -0.43 7.07 -3.46
N GLU A 61 -1.15 7.70 -4.39
CA GLU A 61 -0.97 7.49 -5.84
C GLU A 61 0.46 7.81 -6.31
N ASP A 62 1.08 8.87 -5.77
CA ASP A 62 2.48 9.20 -6.03
C ASP A 62 3.42 8.06 -5.64
N TRP A 63 3.18 7.43 -4.48
CA TRP A 63 3.93 6.26 -4.05
C TRP A 63 3.70 5.05 -4.97
N ILE A 64 2.45 4.79 -5.35
CA ILE A 64 2.04 3.70 -6.25
C ILE A 64 2.79 3.84 -7.59
N ASN A 65 2.86 5.05 -8.13
CA ASN A 65 3.62 5.37 -9.34
C ASN A 65 5.13 5.17 -9.15
N LEU A 66 5.68 5.55 -7.99
CA LEU A 66 7.09 5.38 -7.65
C LEU A 66 7.51 3.91 -7.57
N VAL A 67 6.67 3.03 -7.02
CA VAL A 67 6.96 1.58 -6.97
C VAL A 67 6.67 0.89 -8.31
N GLY A 68 5.76 1.45 -9.11
CA GLY A 68 5.38 0.93 -10.41
C GLY A 68 4.40 -0.24 -10.31
N TRP A 69 3.52 -0.22 -9.31
CA TRP A 69 2.49 -1.24 -9.08
C TRP A 69 1.10 -0.63 -9.26
N PRO A 70 0.55 -0.60 -10.49
CA PRO A 70 -0.71 0.10 -10.74
C PRO A 70 -1.83 -0.46 -9.86
N ALA A 71 -2.58 0.44 -9.22
CA ALA A 71 -3.76 0.08 -8.45
C ALA A 71 -4.97 -0.09 -9.39
N GLU A 72 -5.71 -1.18 -9.21
CA GLU A 72 -7.04 -1.38 -9.80
C GLU A 72 -8.09 -0.50 -9.11
N SER A 73 -7.93 -0.31 -7.79
CA SER A 73 -8.79 0.57 -7.01
C SER A 73 -8.09 1.07 -5.75
N ILE A 74 -8.51 2.24 -5.28
CA ILE A 74 -8.05 2.86 -4.06
C ILE A 74 -9.28 3.29 -3.26
N HIS A 75 -9.27 3.01 -1.95
CA HIS A 75 -10.40 3.28 -1.07
C HIS A 75 -9.92 3.96 0.21
N LYS A 76 -10.69 4.93 0.70
CA LYS A 76 -10.52 5.45 2.05
C LYS A 76 -11.01 4.41 3.05
N VAL A 77 -10.26 4.24 4.12
CA VAL A 77 -10.60 3.36 5.24
C VAL A 77 -11.28 4.19 6.31
N ASP A 78 -12.53 3.86 6.62
CA ASP A 78 -13.28 4.52 7.69
C ASP A 78 -13.19 3.77 9.03
N MET A 79 -12.93 2.46 8.99
CA MET A 79 -12.82 1.62 10.19
C MET A 79 -11.80 0.49 9.98
N VAL A 80 -11.04 0.19 11.03
CA VAL A 80 -10.05 -0.91 11.06
C VAL A 80 -10.43 -1.89 12.16
N CYS A 81 -10.42 -3.19 11.86
CA CYS A 81 -10.45 -4.26 12.84
C CYS A 81 -9.11 -5.00 12.84
N GLN A 82 -8.41 -5.05 13.97
CA GLN A 82 -7.13 -5.76 14.10
C GLN A 82 -7.11 -6.56 15.40
N VAL A 83 -7.06 -7.89 15.27
CA VAL A 83 -7.05 -8.86 16.38
C VAL A 83 -8.22 -8.60 17.35
N GLY A 84 -9.43 -8.42 16.80
CA GLY A 84 -10.67 -8.21 17.56
C GLY A 84 -10.88 -6.80 18.13
N ASN A 85 -9.92 -5.89 17.96
CA ASN A 85 -10.05 -4.49 18.35
C ASN A 85 -10.49 -3.65 17.16
N PHE A 86 -11.25 -2.58 17.40
CA PHE A 86 -11.80 -1.69 16.38
C PHE A 86 -11.30 -0.25 16.56
N TRP A 87 -10.96 0.41 15.46
CA TRP A 87 -10.57 1.82 15.42
C TRP A 87 -11.33 2.54 14.32
N ASN A 88 -11.87 3.72 14.65
CA ASN A 88 -12.43 4.65 13.67
C ASN A 88 -11.31 5.57 13.18
N MET A 89 -11.31 5.88 11.88
CA MET A 89 -10.24 6.63 11.20
C MET A 89 -10.63 8.06 10.83
#